data_AF-A0A5Q6PIV6-F1
#
_entry.id   AF-A0A5Q6PIV6-F1
#
_cell.length_a   1.000
_cell.length_b   1.000
_cell.length_c   1.000
_cell.angle_alpha   90.00
_cell.angle_beta   90.00
_cell.angle_gamma   90.00
#
_symmetry.space_group_name_H-M   'P 1'
#
loop_
_entity.id
_entity.type
_entity.pdbx_description
1 polymer ?
#
loop_
_entity_poly.entity_id
_entity_poly.type
_entity_poly.pdbx_seq_one_letter_code
_entity_poly.pdbx_strand_id
1 'polypeptide(L)' 'MKMKSRVAMWKRLSEADRAKPLVKSMIFEGKTVAEIKQALKDLSIPVTAYNTLVNHGFVEKWRKKAS' A
#
# COMPACT_ATOMS: atom_id res chain seq x y z
N MET A 1 25.99 -14.69 -2.75
CA MET A 1 24.52 -14.64 -2.52
C MET A 1 24.01 -13.18 -2.46
N LYS A 2 23.61 -12.55 -3.58
CA LYS A 2 23.01 -11.18 -3.57
C LYS A 2 21.69 -11.07 -4.38
N MET A 3 21.28 -12.14 -5.07
CA MET A 3 20.14 -12.14 -5.99
C MET A 3 18.76 -12.20 -5.29
N LYS A 4 18.67 -12.97 -4.19
CA LYS A 4 17.39 -13.24 -3.49
C LYS A 4 16.75 -11.98 -2.90
N SER A 5 17.56 -11.04 -2.40
CA SER A 5 17.06 -9.79 -1.79
C SER A 5 16.45 -8.83 -2.82
N ARG A 6 16.97 -8.81 -4.05
CA ARG A 6 16.41 -8.00 -5.13
C ARG A 6 15.03 -8.51 -5.49
N VAL A 7 14.88 -9.81 -5.79
CA VAL A 7 13.58 -10.39 -6.19
C VAL A 7 12.49 -10.14 -5.13
N ALA A 8 12.82 -10.26 -3.84
CA ALA A 8 11.90 -9.95 -2.75
C ALA A 8 11.48 -8.47 -2.72
N MET A 9 12.41 -7.55 -3.01
CA MET A 9 12.11 -6.12 -3.11
C MET A 9 11.22 -5.79 -4.31
N TRP A 10 11.51 -6.36 -5.48
CA TRP A 10 10.69 -6.18 -6.69
C TRP A 10 9.25 -6.68 -6.48
N LYS A 11 9.09 -7.82 -5.82
CA LYS A 11 7.76 -8.35 -5.47
C LYS A 11 6.99 -7.40 -4.57
N ARG A 12 7.63 -6.88 -3.50
CA ARG A 12 7.00 -5.91 -2.58
C ARG A 12 6.57 -4.62 -3.28
N LEU A 13 7.41 -4.11 -4.19
CA LEU A 13 7.08 -2.92 -4.99
C LEU A 13 5.90 -3.18 -5.92
N SER A 14 5.85 -4.35 -6.56
CA SER A 14 4.72 -4.76 -7.40
C SER A 14 3.42 -4.90 -6.59
N GLU A 15 3.48 -5.51 -5.41
CA GLU A 15 2.31 -5.62 -4.50
C GLU A 15 1.83 -4.25 -4.01
N ALA A 16 2.76 -3.34 -3.70
CA ALA A 16 2.44 -1.95 -3.37
C ALA A 16 1.80 -1.21 -4.55
N ASP A 17 2.29 -1.42 -5.77
CA ASP A 17 1.73 -0.79 -6.97
C ASP A 17 0.28 -1.24 -7.23
N ARG A 18 0.01 -2.54 -7.10
CA ARG A 18 -1.36 -3.10 -7.16
C ARG A 18 -2.28 -2.54 -6.08
N ALA A 19 -1.75 -2.21 -4.91
CA ALA A 19 -2.52 -1.64 -3.80
C ALA A 19 -2.83 -0.13 -3.97
N LYS A 20 -2.06 0.62 -4.77
CA LYS A 20 -2.22 2.09 -4.93
C LYS A 20 -3.65 2.55 -5.24
N PRO A 21 -4.36 2.01 -6.25
CA PRO A 21 -5.69 2.50 -6.61
C PRO A 21 -6.70 2.32 -5.47
N LEU A 22 -6.69 1.15 -4.83
CA LEU A 22 -7.55 0.84 -3.69
C LEU A 22 -7.25 1.76 -2.50
N VAL A 23 -5.98 1.82 -2.08
CA VAL A 23 -5.55 2.65 -0.94
C VAL A 23 -5.89 4.11 -1.17
N LYS A 24 -5.70 4.61 -2.41
CA LYS A 24 -6.10 5.96 -2.80
C LYS A 24 -7.61 6.16 -2.67
N SER A 25 -8.43 5.30 -3.26
CA SER A 25 -9.91 5.40 -3.20
C SER A 25 -10.40 5.45 -1.75
N MET A 26 -9.92 4.52 -0.94
CA MET A 26 -10.29 4.44 0.48
C MET A 26 -9.86 5.66 1.28
N ILE A 27 -8.69 6.26 0.97
CA ILE A 27 -8.28 7.54 1.60
C ILE A 27 -9.26 8.66 1.26
N PHE A 28 -9.72 8.75 0.00
CA PHE A 28 -10.71 9.75 -0.41
C PHE A 28 -12.09 9.52 0.21
N GLU A 29 -12.45 8.26 0.45
CA GLU A 29 -13.67 7.88 1.19
C GLU A 29 -13.56 8.14 2.71
N GLY A 30 -12.43 8.65 3.20
CA GLY A 30 -12.21 8.91 4.63
C GLY A 30 -11.98 7.65 5.46
N LYS A 31 -11.67 6.51 4.83
CA LYS A 31 -11.47 5.24 5.51
C LYS A 31 -10.27 5.27 6.46
N THR A 32 -10.42 4.55 7.56
CA THR A 32 -9.36 4.40 8.55
C THR A 32 -8.24 3.49 8.05
N VAL A 33 -7.07 3.58 8.68
CA VAL A 33 -5.93 2.70 8.37
C VAL A 33 -6.28 1.23 8.60
N ALA A 34 -7.13 0.93 9.59
CA ALA A 34 -7.58 -0.42 9.88
C ALA A 34 -8.43 -0.99 8.73
N GLU A 35 -9.40 -0.20 8.24
CA GLU A 35 -10.23 -0.59 7.10
C GLU A 35 -9.41 -0.82 5.84
N ILE A 36 -8.44 0.06 5.55
CA ILE A 36 -7.55 -0.10 4.39
C ILE A 36 -6.72 -1.38 4.51
N LYS A 37 -6.15 -1.66 5.68
CA LYS A 37 -5.39 -2.89 5.91
C LYS A 37 -6.27 -4.14 5.80
N GLN A 38 -7.53 -4.05 6.23
CA GLN A 38 -8.48 -5.15 6.11
C GLN A 38 -8.83 -5.41 4.63
N ALA A 39 -9.20 -4.37 3.87
CA ALA A 39 -9.49 -4.51 2.44
C ALA A 39 -8.32 -5.08 1.62
N LEU A 40 -7.08 -4.75 2.00
CA LEU A 40 -5.90 -5.36 1.39
C LEU A 40 -5.80 -6.86 1.70
N LYS A 41 -6.07 -7.28 2.94
CA LYS A 41 -6.12 -8.70 3.30
C LYS A 41 -7.20 -9.45 2.53
N ASP A 42 -8.39 -8.87 2.42
CA ASP A 42 -9.51 -9.45 1.67
C ASP A 42 -9.15 -9.69 0.19
N LEU A 43 -8.35 -8.81 -0.41
CA LEU A 43 -7.84 -8.96 -1.78
C LEU A 43 -6.57 -9.81 -1.89
N SER A 44 -6.19 -10.52 -0.81
CA SER A 44 -4.94 -11.29 -0.73
C SER A 44 -3.69 -10.46 -1.03
N ILE A 45 -3.75 -9.15 -0.79
CA ILE A 45 -2.61 -8.24 -0.89
C ILE A 45 -1.95 -8.15 0.49
N PRO A 46 -0.64 -8.40 0.61
CA PRO A 46 0.01 -8.37 1.90
C PRO A 46 -0.04 -6.96 2.50
N VAL A 47 -0.31 -6.87 3.80
CA VAL A 47 -0.34 -5.58 4.53
C VAL A 47 1.00 -4.83 4.46
N THR A 48 2.10 -5.51 4.12
CA THR A 48 3.39 -4.88 3.85
C THR A 48 3.34 -3.94 2.64
N ALA A 49 2.44 -4.18 1.68
CA ALA A 49 2.18 -3.28 0.56
C ALA A 49 1.72 -1.90 1.05
N TYR A 50 0.81 -1.86 2.04
CA TYR A 50 0.41 -0.61 2.68
C TYR A 50 1.60 0.08 3.36
N ASN A 51 2.40 -0.67 4.13
CA ASN A 51 3.56 -0.10 4.81
C ASN A 51 4.59 0.46 3.80
N THR A 52 4.78 -0.19 2.66
CA THR A 52 5.59 0.34 1.55
C THR A 52 5.00 1.65 1.03
N LEU A 53 3.69 1.73 0.80
CA LEU A 53 3.04 2.97 0.36
C LEU A 53 3.16 4.11 1.37
N VAL A 54 3.09 3.80 2.68
CA VAL A 54 3.34 4.77 3.74
C VAL A 54 4.79 5.25 3.72
N ASN A 55 5.77 4.34 3.69
CA ASN A 55 7.19 4.67 3.67
C ASN A 55 7.60 5.49 2.44
N HIS A 56 6.92 5.29 1.30
CA HIS A 56 7.12 6.07 0.08
C HIS A 56 6.34 7.41 0.05
N GLY A 57 5.66 7.79 1.15
CA GLY A 57 4.91 9.04 1.24
C GLY A 57 3.63 9.10 0.41
N PHE A 58 3.18 7.98 -0.17
CA PHE A 58 1.97 7.93 -0.99
C PHE A 58 0.72 8.23 -0.14
N VAL A 59 0.61 7.58 1.02
CA VAL A 59 -0.55 7.74 1.91
C VAL A 59 -0.67 9.16 2.44
N GLU A 60 0.43 9.76 2.89
CA GLU A 60 0.43 11.15 3.38
C GLU A 60 0.06 12.14 2.27
N LYS A 61 0.63 11.97 1.08
CA LYS A 61 0.32 12.81 -0.09
C LYS A 61 -1.18 12.80 -0.44
N TRP A 62 -1.83 11.65 -0.37
CA TRP A 62 -3.26 11.54 -0.69
C TRP A 62 -4.16 11.98 0.46
N ARG A 63 -3.77 11.75 1.73
CA ARG A 63 -4.51 12.27 2.89
C ARG A 63 -4.56 13.80 2.88
N LYS A 64 -3.43 14.47 2.58
CA LYS A 64 -3.38 15.94 2.43
C LYS A 64 -4.24 16.48 1.29
N LYS A 65 -4.57 15.66 0.29
CA LYS A 65 -5.43 16.04 -0.85
C LYS A 65 -6.91 15.71 -0.66
N ALA A 66 -7.22 14.84 0.30
CA ALA A 66 -8.59 14.44 0.61
C ALA A 66 -9.24 15.35 1.67
N SER A 67 -8.41 16.08 2.45
CA SER A 67 -8.84 17.15 3.35
C SER A 67 -9.01 18.49 2.64
#